data_AF-A0A7G8WC73-F1
#
_entry.id   AF-A0A7G8WC73-F1
#
_cell.length_a   1.000
_cell.length_b   1.000
_cell.length_c   1.000
_cell.angle_alpha   90.00
_cell.angle_beta   90.00
_cell.angle_gamma   90.00
#
_symmetry.space_group_name_H-M   'P 1'
#
loop_
_entity.id
_entity.type
_entity.pdbx_description
1 polymer ?
#
loop_
_entity_poly.entity_id
_entity_poly.type
_entity_poly.pdbx_seq_one_letter_code
_entity_poly.pdbx_strand_id
1 'polypeptide(L)' 'MKKNNFYYFKKAIILSIPIAVFVIVRDLFDIGLYDISAIMKTFAKGLFVGIITGVILGIINIFAKVETFMKKE' A
#
# COMPACT_ATOMS: atom_id res chain seq x y z
N MET A 1 2.04 -18.22 19.47
CA MET A 1 2.97 -17.07 19.53
C MET A 1 2.18 -15.78 19.67
N LYS A 2 2.55 -14.87 20.59
CA LYS A 2 1.92 -13.54 20.68
C LYS A 2 2.28 -12.72 19.43
N LYS A 3 1.29 -12.15 18.74
CA LYS A 3 1.50 -11.32 17.54
C LYS A 3 2.03 -9.94 17.93
N ASN A 4 3.24 -9.59 17.50
CA ASN A 4 3.91 -8.31 17.76
C ASN A 4 3.51 -7.23 16.73
N ASN A 5 3.94 -5.98 16.94
CA ASN A 5 3.60 -4.86 16.04
C ASN A 5 4.03 -5.11 14.58
N PHE A 6 5.19 -5.77 14.40
CA PHE A 6 5.69 -6.14 13.08
C PHE A 6 4.72 -7.06 12.32
N TYR A 7 4.05 -7.99 12.99
CA TYR A 7 3.03 -8.84 12.36
C TYR A 7 1.88 -8.03 11.77
N TYR A 8 1.38 -7.02 12.51
CA TYR A 8 0.25 -6.19 12.06
C TYR A 8 0.67 -5.22 10.96
N PHE A 9 1.87 -4.63 11.07
CA PHE A 9 2.46 -3.82 10.02
C PHE A 9 2.58 -4.62 8.71
N LYS A 10 3.21 -5.81 8.76
CA LYS A 10 3.40 -6.68 7.60
C LYS A 10 2.07 -7.13 6.99
N LYS A 11 1.05 -7.37 7.80
CA LYS A 11 -0.27 -7.76 7.29
C LYS A 11 -0.91 -6.65 6.45
N ALA A 12 -0.74 -5.39 6.85
CA ALA A 12 -1.30 -4.26 6.10
C ALA A 12 -0.42 -3.84 4.92
N ILE A 13 0.92 -3.96 5.03
CA ILE A 13 1.82 -3.60 3.92
C ILE A 13 1.62 -4.48 2.68
N ILE A 14 1.04 -5.68 2.82
CA ILE A 14 0.71 -6.54 1.68
C ILE A 14 -0.25 -5.86 0.69
N LEU A 15 -1.04 -4.89 1.16
CA LEU A 15 -1.95 -4.09 0.33
C LEU A 15 -1.21 -3.10 -0.58
N SER A 16 0.08 -2.83 -0.35
CA SER A 16 0.89 -1.99 -1.24
C SER A 16 0.93 -2.52 -2.68
N ILE A 17 0.98 -3.84 -2.86
CA ILE A 17 1.05 -4.50 -4.16
C ILE A 17 -0.22 -4.25 -5.00
N PRO A 18 -1.44 -4.62 -4.53
CA PRO A 18 -2.65 -4.36 -5.31
C PRO A 18 -2.90 -2.86 -5.52
N ILE A 19 -2.53 -1.98 -4.58
CA ILE A 19 -2.62 -0.53 -4.76
C ILE A 19 -1.69 -0.06 -5.88
N ALA A 20 -0.43 -0.50 -5.88
CA ALA A 20 0.51 -0.14 -6.93
C ALA A 20 0.01 -0.63 -8.30
N VAL A 21 -0.42 -1.89 -8.40
CA VAL A 21 -0.96 -2.46 -9.64
C VAL A 21 -2.18 -1.69 -10.11
N PHE A 22 -3.12 -1.36 -9.22
CA PHE A 22 -4.31 -0.59 -9.57
C PHE A 22 -3.94 0.78 -10.15
N VAL A 23 -3.01 1.51 -9.51
CA VAL A 23 -2.55 2.82 -10.00
C VAL A 23 -1.88 2.70 -11.36
N ILE A 24 -1.00 1.70 -11.54
CA ILE A 24 -0.31 1.46 -12.81
C ILE A 24 -1.32 1.17 -13.92
N VAL A 25 -2.24 0.23 -13.69
CA VAL A 25 -3.23 -0.18 -14.69
C VAL A 25 -4.15 0.99 -15.04
N ARG A 26 -4.69 1.69 -14.05
CA ARG A 26 -5.54 2.87 -14.26
C ARG A 26 -4.82 3.92 -15.12
N ASP A 27 -3.61 4.31 -14.71
CA ASP A 27 -2.88 5.36 -15.40
C ASP A 27 -2.46 4.90 -16.82
N LEU A 28 -2.12 3.62 -17.03
CA LEU A 28 -1.84 3.08 -18.37
C LEU A 28 -3.05 3.17 -19.32
N PHE A 29 -4.28 3.02 -18.81
CA PHE A 29 -5.49 3.25 -19.62
C PHE A 29 -5.64 4.71 -20.06
N ASP A 30 -5.09 5.67 -19.31
CA ASP A 30 -5.19 7.10 -19.62
C ASP A 30 -4.11 7.59 -20.59
N ILE A 31 -2.85 7.16 -20.43
CA ILE A 31 -1.72 7.66 -21.24
C ILE A 31 -1.49 6.91 -22.57
N GLY A 32 -2.06 5.72 -22.73
CA GLY A 32 -1.79 4.85 -23.88
C GLY A 32 -0.36 4.28 -23.89
N LEU A 33 -0.05 3.37 -24.82
CA LEU A 33 1.18 2.55 -24.80
C LEU A 33 2.29 3.03 -25.77
N TYR A 34 2.19 4.25 -26.29
CA TYR A 34 3.08 4.71 -27.36
C TYR A 34 4.34 5.44 -26.86
N ASP A 35 4.31 6.00 -25.63
CA ASP A 35 5.43 6.72 -25.03
C ASP A 35 6.06 5.92 -23.88
N ILE A 36 7.24 5.37 -24.12
CA ILE A 36 8.02 4.59 -23.13
C ILE A 36 8.36 5.45 -21.90
N SER A 37 8.61 6.75 -22.05
CA SER A 37 8.88 7.65 -20.92
C SER A 37 7.66 7.79 -20.02
N ALA A 38 6.48 7.95 -20.62
CA ALA A 38 5.22 8.02 -19.90
C ALA A 38 4.93 6.70 -19.16
N ILE A 39 5.15 5.55 -19.81
CA ILE A 39 5.02 4.23 -19.19
C ILE A 39 5.93 4.13 -17.95
N MET A 40 7.22 4.44 -18.09
CA MET A 40 8.17 4.35 -16.97
C MET A 40 7.79 5.26 -15.80
N LYS A 41 7.31 6.48 -16.08
CA LYS A 41 6.80 7.40 -15.05
C LYS A 41 5.58 6.82 -14.33
N THR A 42 4.67 6.18 -15.05
CA THR A 42 3.49 5.52 -14.48
C THR A 42 3.86 4.38 -13.55
N PHE A 43 4.81 3.53 -13.94
CA PHE A 43 5.33 2.48 -13.06
C PHE A 43 5.96 3.06 -11.79
N ALA A 44 6.84 4.06 -11.93
CA ALA A 44 7.46 4.72 -10.79
C ALA A 44 6.43 5.35 -9.83
N LYS A 45 5.43 6.04 -10.39
CA LYS A 45 4.33 6.64 -9.64
C LYS A 45 3.51 5.58 -8.89
N GLY A 46 3.13 4.50 -9.55
CA GLY A 46 2.34 3.43 -8.94
C GLY A 46 3.07 2.74 -7.80
N LEU A 47 4.36 2.44 -7.99
CA LEU A 47 5.21 1.89 -6.92
C LEU A 47 5.32 2.87 -5.74
N PHE A 48 5.56 4.15 -6.01
CA PHE A 48 5.64 5.17 -4.97
C PHE A 48 4.34 5.27 -4.17
N VAL A 49 3.20 5.40 -4.86
CA VAL A 49 1.88 5.48 -4.22
C VAL A 49 1.58 4.21 -3.43
N GLY A 50 1.86 3.02 -3.98
CA GLY A 50 1.65 1.74 -3.31
C GLY A 50 2.48 1.58 -2.05
N ILE A 51 3.78 1.91 -2.09
CA ILE A 51 4.67 1.83 -0.93
C ILE A 51 4.20 2.80 0.16
N ILE A 52 3.99 4.07 -0.19
CA ILE A 52 3.58 5.11 0.79
C ILE A 52 2.26 4.73 1.44
N THR A 53 1.25 4.35 0.64
CA THR A 53 -0.06 3.96 1.16
C THR A 53 0.04 2.70 2.03
N GLY A 54 0.80 1.70 1.60
CA GLY A 54 1.02 0.48 2.37
C GLY A 54 1.71 0.73 3.71
N VAL A 55 2.69 1.63 3.76
CA VAL A 55 3.35 2.04 5.01
C VAL A 55 2.37 2.76 5.94
N ILE A 56 1.59 3.71 5.42
CA ILE A 56 0.55 4.42 6.20
C ILE A 56 -0.44 3.43 6.79
N LEU A 57 -0.98 2.52 5.98
CA LEU A 57 -1.89 1.46 6.45
C LEU A 57 -1.23 0.54 7.47
N GLY A 58 0.06 0.22 7.29
CA GLY A 58 0.87 -0.52 8.24
C GLY A 58 0.90 0.14 9.62
N ILE A 59 1.17 1.45 9.66
CA ILE A 59 1.22 2.25 10.87
C ILE A 59 -0.17 2.32 11.52
N ILE A 60 -1.20 2.63 10.75
CA ILE A 60 -2.60 2.68 11.22
C ILE A 60 -3.01 1.33 11.83
N ASN A 61 -2.67 0.21 11.18
CA ASN A 61 -3.03 -1.12 11.67
C ASN A 61 -2.34 -1.50 12.99
N ILE A 62 -1.14 -0.95 13.27
CA ILE A 62 -0.52 -1.08 14.60
C ILE A 62 -1.35 -0.34 15.64
N PHE A 63 -1.74 0.91 15.38
CA PHE A 63 -2.51 1.72 16.34
C PHE A 63 -3.95 1.24 16.53
N ALA A 64 -4.65 0.88 15.47
CA ALA A 64 -5.99 0.32 15.54
C ALA A 64 -6.04 -0.97 16.37
N LYS A 65 -4.98 -1.79 16.30
CA LYS A 65 -4.83 -2.94 17.18
C LYS A 65 -4.73 -2.49 18.64
N VAL A 66 -3.92 -1.49 18.98
CA VAL A 66 -3.80 -0.97 20.35
C VAL A 66 -5.17 -0.55 20.89
N GLU A 67 -5.95 0.21 20.12
CA GLU A 67 -7.30 0.62 20.53
C GLU A 67 -8.29 -0.56 20.66
N THR A 68 -8.22 -1.56 19.78
CA THR A 68 -9.11 -2.75 19.85
C THR A 68 -8.81 -3.62 21.07
N PHE A 69 -7.56 -3.64 21.57
CA PHE A 69 -7.22 -4.31 22.84
C PHE A 69 -7.57 -3.46 24.06
N MET A 70 -7.49 -2.12 23.97
CA MET A 70 -7.86 -1.20 25.06
C MET A 70 -9.38 -1.08 25.25
N LYS A 71 -10.18 -1.30 24.20
CA LYS A 71 -11.65 -1.31 24.27
C LYS A 71 -12.25 -2.65 24.71
N LYS A 72 -11.43 -3.68 24.96
CA LYS A 72 -11.90 -4.92 25.61
C LYS A 72 -11.88 -4.73 27.13
N GLU A 73 -12.72 -3.82 27.61
CA GLU A 73 -13.24 -3.76 28.97
C GLU A 73 -14.76 -3.63 28.89
#